data_AF-A0A1C6F4G4-F1
#
_entry.id   AF-A0A1C6F4G4-F1
#
_cell.length_a   1.000
_cell.length_b   1.000
_cell.length_c   1.000
_cell.angle_alpha   90.00
_cell.angle_beta   90.00
_cell.angle_gamma   90.00
#
_symmetry.space_group_name_H-M   'P 1'
#
loop_
_entity.id
_entity.type
_entity.pdbx_description
1 polymer ?
#
loop_
_entity_poly.entity_id
_entity_poly.type
_entity_poly.pdbx_seq_one_letter_code
_entity_poly.pdbx_strand_id
1 'polypeptide(L)'
;MKKEYDTSVKEAIERVMSVFSEYIKTTPYFDIIWSGKVGYIYISIDSCRGTVGDMDCLVIDSPEELLDKLLYEMAVDIMEEGGHDLNPVEASALERAEVARRLNVYLEQLPEYQDRISFVFERK
;
A
#
# COMPACT_ATOMS: atom_id res chain seq x y z
N MET A 1 -13.83 -24.51 -0.79
CA MET A 1 -12.81 -25.01 0.15
C MET A 1 -12.25 -23.77 0.84
N LYS A 2 -12.28 -23.69 2.18
CA LYS A 2 -11.75 -22.51 2.89
C LYS A 2 -10.23 -22.57 2.76
N LYS A 3 -9.62 -21.62 2.05
CA LYS A 3 -8.16 -21.47 2.02
C LYS A 3 -7.80 -21.04 3.45
N GLU A 4 -7.20 -21.93 4.23
CA GLU A 4 -6.70 -21.50 5.54
C GLU A 4 -5.64 -20.43 5.28
N TYR A 5 -5.77 -19.30 5.97
CA TYR A 5 -4.82 -18.22 5.87
C TYR A 5 -3.53 -18.70 6.52
N ASP A 6 -2.50 -18.94 5.71
CA ASP A 6 -1.23 -19.50 6.15
C ASP A 6 -0.59 -18.58 7.21
N THR A 7 -0.11 -19.17 8.31
CA THR A 7 0.52 -18.40 9.40
C THR A 7 1.76 -17.67 8.92
N SER A 8 2.54 -18.26 8.02
CA SER A 8 3.72 -17.61 7.44
C SER A 8 3.36 -16.39 6.58
N VAL A 9 2.27 -16.49 5.81
CA VAL A 9 1.74 -15.36 5.02
C VAL A 9 1.26 -14.25 5.93
N LYS A 10 0.56 -14.61 7.01
CA LYS A 10 0.12 -13.65 8.03
C LYS A 10 1.28 -12.88 8.65
N GLU A 11 2.29 -13.59 9.13
CA GLU A 11 3.46 -12.97 9.76
C GLU A 11 4.22 -12.05 8.80
N ALA A 12 4.33 -12.44 7.52
CA ALA A 12 4.94 -11.60 6.49
C ALA A 12 4.14 -10.32 6.22
N ILE A 13 2.81 -10.41 6.19
CA ILE A 13 1.92 -9.25 6.05
C ILE A 13 2.02 -8.33 7.27
N GLU A 14 2.00 -8.89 8.47
CA GLU A 14 2.18 -8.12 9.71
C GLU A 14 3.53 -7.42 9.76
N ARG A 15 4.60 -8.04 9.22
CA ARG A 15 5.91 -7.39 9.07
C ARG A 15 5.84 -6.17 8.15
N VAL A 16 5.19 -6.29 6.99
CA VAL A 16 4.97 -5.14 6.08
C VAL A 16 4.15 -4.05 6.81
N MET A 17 3.04 -4.41 7.44
CA MET A 17 2.21 -3.46 8.19
C MET A 17 3.00 -2.73 9.29
N SER A 18 3.95 -3.41 9.96
CA SER A 18 4.75 -2.79 11.02
C SER A 18 5.64 -1.66 10.51
N VAL A 19 6.27 -1.87 9.34
CA VAL A 19 7.14 -0.89 8.67
C VAL A 19 6.36 0.34 8.23
N PHE A 20 5.14 0.14 7.72
CA PHE A 20 4.25 1.21 7.27
C PHE A 20 3.26 1.69 8.34
N SER A 21 3.45 1.30 9.60
CA SER A 21 2.42 1.45 10.63
C SER A 21 1.99 2.89 10.89
N GLU A 22 2.91 3.85 10.80
CA GLU A 22 2.58 5.26 10.96
C GLU A 22 1.71 5.79 9.82
N TYR A 23 2.03 5.40 8.57
CA TYR A 23 1.25 5.77 7.40
C TYR A 23 -0.17 5.18 7.47
N ILE A 24 -0.28 3.88 7.73
CA ILE A 24 -1.57 3.17 7.84
C ILE A 24 -2.47 3.79 8.92
N LYS A 25 -1.90 4.23 10.05
CA LYS A 25 -2.69 4.83 11.15
C LYS A 25 -3.18 6.25 10.87
N THR A 26 -2.47 6.99 10.02
CA THR A 26 -2.68 8.43 9.83
C THR A 26 -3.43 8.77 8.55
N THR A 27 -3.37 7.90 7.54
CA THR A 27 -4.10 8.10 6.29
C THR A 27 -5.61 8.06 6.50
N PRO A 28 -6.37 9.01 5.93
CA PRO A 28 -7.84 8.99 5.99
C PRO A 28 -8.48 8.17 4.87
N TYR A 29 -7.68 7.60 3.96
CA TYR A 29 -8.17 7.06 2.68
C TYR A 29 -8.43 5.56 2.66
N PHE A 30 -7.88 4.81 3.60
CA PHE A 30 -8.11 3.37 3.71
C PHE A 30 -7.86 2.86 5.12
N ASP A 31 -8.29 1.63 5.38
CA ASP A 31 -7.93 0.86 6.58
C ASP A 31 -7.63 -0.60 6.21
N ILE A 32 -6.89 -1.28 7.09
CA ILE A 32 -6.55 -2.70 6.96
C ILE A 32 -7.08 -3.43 8.19
N ILE A 33 -8.10 -4.26 7.98
CA ILE A 33 -8.80 -4.95 9.06
C ILE A 33 -8.57 -6.46 9.05
N TRP A 34 -8.50 -7.08 10.23
CA TRP A 34 -8.39 -8.54 10.35
C TRP A 34 -9.77 -9.20 10.41
N SER A 35 -9.99 -10.20 9.57
CA SER A 35 -11.14 -11.10 9.62
C SER A 35 -10.69 -12.54 9.87
N GLY A 36 -11.12 -13.14 10.97
CA GLY A 36 -10.88 -14.58 11.24
C GLY A 36 -11.55 -15.55 10.25
N LYS A 37 -12.26 -15.04 9.23
CA LYS A 37 -12.88 -15.85 8.18
C LYS A 37 -12.10 -15.85 6.87
N VAL A 38 -11.53 -14.71 6.49
CA VAL A 38 -10.91 -14.50 5.17
C VAL A 38 -9.47 -13.95 5.24
N GLY A 39 -9.01 -13.49 6.40
CA GLY A 39 -7.68 -12.89 6.55
C GLY A 39 -7.72 -11.36 6.67
N TYR A 40 -6.59 -10.71 6.35
CA TYR A 40 -6.53 -9.25 6.27
C TYR A 40 -7.32 -8.73 5.07
N ILE A 41 -8.01 -7.61 5.26
CA ILE A 41 -8.84 -6.96 4.25
C ILE A 41 -8.40 -5.51 4.15
N TYR A 42 -8.08 -5.07 2.94
CA TYR A 42 -7.92 -3.66 2.61
C TYR A 42 -9.29 -3.07 2.28
N ILE A 43 -9.63 -1.94 2.88
CA ILE A 43 -10.90 -1.23 2.66
C ILE A 43 -10.61 0.23 2.38
N SER A 44 -11.00 0.71 1.20
CA SER A 44 -10.99 2.14 0.90
C SER A 44 -12.03 2.90 1.74
N ILE A 45 -11.72 4.14 2.08
CA ILE A 45 -12.57 5.04 2.87
C ILE A 45 -12.90 6.25 2.01
N ASP A 46 -14.19 6.56 1.91
CA ASP A 46 -14.65 7.87 1.47
C ASP A 46 -14.49 8.84 2.64
N SER A 47 -13.37 9.56 2.66
CA SER A 47 -13.03 10.50 3.72
C SER A 47 -13.98 11.70 3.79
N CYS A 48 -14.68 12.02 2.69
CA CYS A 48 -15.66 13.10 2.65
C CYS A 48 -16.97 12.71 3.35
N ARG A 49 -17.36 11.43 3.24
CA ARG A 49 -18.64 10.91 3.78
C ARG A 49 -18.47 10.12 5.08
N GLY A 50 -17.24 9.72 5.42
CA GLY A 50 -16.95 8.85 6.56
C GLY A 50 -17.53 7.44 6.39
N THR A 51 -17.56 6.94 5.15
CA THR A 51 -18.10 5.62 4.81
C THR A 51 -17.04 4.76 4.14
N VAL A 52 -17.31 3.46 4.00
CA VAL A 52 -16.54 2.61 3.09
C VAL A 52 -16.62 3.22 1.70
N GLY A 53 -15.46 3.41 1.07
CA GLY A 53 -15.34 3.89 -0.29
C GLY A 53 -15.76 2.81 -1.29
N ASP A 54 -16.22 3.26 -2.46
CA ASP A 54 -16.66 2.36 -3.54
C ASP A 54 -15.49 1.85 -4.41
N MET A 55 -14.25 2.28 -4.13
CA MET A 55 -13.10 2.00 -5.00
C MET A 55 -12.52 0.60 -4.77
N ASP A 56 -12.05 0.31 -3.56
CA ASP A 56 -11.35 -0.95 -3.26
C ASP A 56 -11.85 -1.59 -1.97
N CYS A 57 -12.14 -2.89 -2.04
CA CYS A 57 -12.36 -3.78 -0.91
C CYS A 57 -11.85 -5.17 -1.31
N LEU A 58 -10.69 -5.56 -0.81
CA LEU A 58 -10.01 -6.80 -1.21
C LEU A 58 -9.41 -7.54 -0.03
N VAL A 59 -9.38 -8.87 -0.13
CA VAL A 59 -8.65 -9.73 0.81
C VAL A 59 -7.19 -9.71 0.38
N ILE A 60 -6.30 -9.44 1.34
CA ILE A 60 -4.85 -9.41 1.12
C ILE A 60 -4.34 -10.84 1.18
N ASP A 61 -3.96 -11.39 0.03
CA ASP A 61 -3.53 -12.78 -0.15
C ASP A 61 -2.01 -12.95 -0.01
N SER A 62 -1.22 -11.86 -0.08
CA SER A 62 0.25 -11.90 0.01
C SER A 62 0.84 -10.59 0.58
N PRO A 63 2.05 -10.64 1.19
CA PRO A 63 2.73 -9.43 1.63
C PRO A 63 3.10 -8.50 0.47
N GLU A 64 3.38 -9.05 -0.72
CA GLU A 64 3.69 -8.29 -1.93
C GLU A 64 2.49 -7.50 -2.46
N GLU A 65 1.28 -8.05 -2.36
CA GLU A 65 0.04 -7.35 -2.73
C GLU A 65 -0.23 -6.15 -1.81
N LEU A 66 -0.04 -6.34 -0.50
CA LEU A 66 -0.14 -5.24 0.45
C LEU A 66 0.92 -4.18 0.19
N LEU A 67 2.17 -4.60 0.01
CA LEU A 67 3.28 -3.68 -0.20
C LEU A 67 3.06 -2.84 -1.45
N ASP A 68 2.67 -3.43 -2.58
CA ASP A 68 2.39 -2.69 -3.81
C ASP A 68 1.28 -1.67 -3.64
N LYS A 69 0.24 -2.00 -2.86
CA LYS A 69 -0.84 -1.06 -2.56
C LYS A 69 -0.32 0.10 -1.72
N LEU A 70 0.40 -0.17 -0.63
CA LEU A 70 0.96 0.88 0.24
C LEU A 70 1.94 1.79 -0.49
N LEU A 71 2.84 1.22 -1.29
CA LEU A 71 3.79 2.01 -2.09
C LEU A 71 3.07 2.89 -3.12
N TYR A 72 2.02 2.38 -3.75
CA TYR A 72 1.22 3.15 -4.71
C TYR A 72 0.46 4.29 -4.03
N GLU A 73 -0.27 4.02 -2.93
CA GLU A 73 -1.00 5.07 -2.20
C GLU A 73 -0.06 6.18 -1.71
N MET A 74 1.09 5.81 -1.14
CA MET A 74 2.09 6.79 -0.73
C MET A 74 2.69 7.57 -1.91
N ALA A 75 2.89 6.92 -3.06
CA ALA A 75 3.37 7.61 -4.25
C ALA A 75 2.36 8.65 -4.76
N VAL A 76 1.05 8.32 -4.72
CA VAL A 76 -0.03 9.27 -5.03
C VAL A 76 0.03 10.45 -4.05
N ASP A 77 0.11 10.20 -2.75
CA ASP A 77 0.18 11.25 -1.73
C ASP A 77 1.40 12.18 -1.96
N ILE A 78 2.57 11.60 -2.25
CA ILE A 78 3.81 12.36 -2.54
C ILE A 78 3.65 13.24 -3.79
N MET A 79 2.99 12.73 -4.83
CA MET A 79 2.75 13.48 -6.06
C MET A 79 1.71 14.59 -5.87
N GLU A 80 0.66 14.32 -5.08
CA GLU A 80 -0.37 15.30 -4.72
C GLU A 80 0.24 16.45 -3.89
N GLU A 81 1.11 16.16 -2.93
CA GLU A 81 1.86 17.18 -2.15
C GLU A 81 2.65 18.13 -3.07
N GLY A 82 3.14 17.64 -4.21
CA GLY A 82 3.84 18.43 -5.23
C GLY A 82 2.91 19.20 -6.20
N GLY A 83 1.60 18.97 -6.14
CA GLY A 83 0.60 19.58 -7.04
C GLY A 83 0.53 18.95 -8.43
N HIS A 84 0.95 17.68 -8.57
CA HIS A 84 0.98 16.95 -9.84
C HIS A 84 -0.23 16.03 -10.03
N ASP A 85 -0.40 15.49 -11.25
CA ASP A 85 -1.42 14.47 -11.55
C ASP A 85 -1.28 13.25 -10.62
N LEU A 86 -2.42 12.67 -10.23
CA LEU A 86 -2.50 11.62 -9.20
C LEU A 86 -2.12 10.22 -9.71
N ASN A 87 -1.47 10.11 -10.88
CA ASN A 87 -1.09 8.83 -11.47
C ASN A 87 0.44 8.66 -11.49
N PRO A 88 1.00 7.82 -10.59
CA PRO A 88 2.44 7.53 -10.56
C PRO A 88 3.02 6.99 -11.88
N VAL A 89 2.22 6.40 -12.75
CA VAL A 89 2.69 5.97 -14.08
C VAL A 89 3.06 7.14 -14.96
N GLU A 90 2.41 8.29 -14.79
CA GLU A 90 2.63 9.50 -15.57
C GLU A 90 3.75 10.37 -14.97
N ALA A 91 4.31 9.96 -13.84
CA ALA A 91 5.34 10.70 -13.13
C ALA A 91 6.57 10.97 -14.02
N SER A 92 7.04 12.22 -13.99
CA SER A 92 8.28 12.64 -14.63
C SER A 92 9.50 11.95 -14.00
N ALA A 93 10.65 11.99 -14.66
CA ALA A 93 11.88 11.40 -14.11
C ALA A 93 12.28 12.01 -12.74
N LEU A 94 11.97 13.30 -12.54
CA LEU A 94 12.23 13.99 -11.28
C LEU A 94 11.27 13.54 -10.17
N GLU A 95 9.98 13.44 -10.48
CA GLU A 95 8.97 12.94 -9.55
C GLU A 95 9.24 11.49 -9.14
N ARG A 96 9.60 10.63 -10.11
CA ARG A 96 9.99 9.24 -9.85
C ARG A 96 11.17 9.15 -8.89
N ALA A 97 12.17 10.02 -9.06
CA ALA A 97 13.33 10.07 -8.18
C ALA A 97 12.95 10.49 -6.76
N GLU A 98 12.05 11.46 -6.59
CA GLU A 98 11.60 11.91 -5.26
C GLU A 98 10.71 10.86 -4.57
N VAL A 99 9.75 10.28 -5.30
CA VAL A 99 8.93 9.16 -4.81
C VAL A 99 9.85 8.02 -4.37
N ALA A 100 10.80 7.61 -5.22
CA ALA A 100 11.72 6.53 -4.88
C ALA A 100 12.55 6.86 -3.63
N ARG A 101 13.07 8.08 -3.52
CA ARG A 101 13.84 8.54 -2.36
C ARG A 101 13.05 8.45 -1.06
N ARG A 102 11.77 8.86 -1.06
CA ARG A 102 10.91 8.81 0.13
C ARG A 102 10.49 7.38 0.48
N LEU A 103 10.12 6.57 -0.51
CA LEU A 103 9.68 5.19 -0.29
C LEU A 103 10.83 4.24 0.13
N ASN A 104 12.07 4.51 -0.31
CA ASN A 104 13.23 3.71 0.05
C ASN A 104 13.47 3.62 1.56
N VAL A 105 13.08 4.63 2.35
CA VAL A 105 13.18 4.62 3.82
C VAL A 105 12.40 3.43 4.44
N TYR A 106 11.30 3.03 3.79
CA TYR A 106 10.50 1.88 4.19
C TYR A 106 11.08 0.58 3.63
N LEU A 107 11.48 0.57 2.36
CA LEU A 107 12.02 -0.62 1.70
C LEU A 107 13.38 -1.05 2.24
N GLU A 108 14.20 -0.16 2.79
CA GLU A 108 15.44 -0.51 3.48
C GLU A 108 15.22 -1.46 4.68
N GLN A 109 14.02 -1.43 5.27
CA GLN A 109 13.61 -2.33 6.37
C GLN A 109 13.05 -3.67 5.85
N LEU A 110 12.82 -3.75 4.53
CA LEU A 110 12.27 -4.88 3.81
C LEU A 110 13.16 -5.23 2.59
N PRO A 111 14.43 -5.60 2.81
CA PRO A 111 15.41 -5.79 1.73
C PRO A 111 14.99 -6.84 0.70
N GLU A 112 14.17 -7.81 1.07
CA GLU A 112 13.61 -8.82 0.16
C GLU A 112 12.63 -8.27 -0.88
N TYR A 113 12.11 -7.05 -0.70
CA TYR A 113 11.10 -6.43 -1.56
C TYR A 113 11.59 -5.15 -2.25
N GLN A 114 12.91 -4.95 -2.35
CA GLN A 114 13.51 -3.76 -2.95
C GLN A 114 13.13 -3.54 -4.42
N ASP A 115 12.91 -4.62 -5.15
CA ASP A 115 12.47 -4.59 -6.55
C ASP A 115 11.05 -4.05 -6.71
N ARG A 116 10.22 -4.08 -5.65
CA ARG A 116 8.81 -3.70 -5.73
C ARG A 116 8.58 -2.22 -6.04
N ILE A 117 9.60 -1.37 -5.81
CA ILE A 117 9.50 0.07 -6.10
C ILE A 117 9.25 0.38 -7.57
N SER A 118 9.70 -0.48 -8.51
CA SER A 118 9.47 -0.25 -9.93
C SER A 118 7.99 -0.41 -10.30
N PHE A 119 7.26 -1.31 -9.62
CA PHE A 119 5.85 -1.57 -9.90
C PHE A 119 4.96 -0.36 -9.65
N VAL A 120 5.35 0.54 -8.74
CA VAL A 120 4.67 1.82 -8.50
C VAL A 120 4.45 2.59 -9.79
N PHE A 121 5.46 2.57 -10.68
CA PHE A 121 5.45 3.38 -11.89
C PHE A 121 5.10 2.62 -13.18
N GLU A 122 4.78 1.33 -13.05
CA GLU A 122 4.46 0.43 -14.17
C GLU A 122 3.00 -0.06 -14.11
N ARG A 123 2.29 0.17 -13.00
CA ARG A 123 0.93 -0.29 -12.74
C ARG A 123 -0.09 0.36 -13.70
N LYS A 124 -0.44 -0.35 -14.78
CA LYS A 124 -1.53 0.04 -15.69
C LYS A 124 -2.90 -0.36 -15.19
#